data_AF-A0A8H3UAX5-F1
#
_entry.id   AF-A0A8H3UAX5-F1
#
_cell.length_a   1.000
_cell.length_b   1.000
_cell.length_c   1.000
_cell.angle_alpha   90.00
_cell.angle_beta   90.00
_cell.angle_gamma   90.00
#
_symmetry.space_group_name_H-M   'P 1'
#
loop_
_entity.id
_entity.type
_entity.pdbx_description
1 polymer ?
#
loop_
_entity_poly.entity_id
_entity_poly.type
_entity_poly.pdbx_seq_one_letter_code
_entity_poly.pdbx_strand_id
1 'polypeptide(L)'
;MLLLSYRIIRWLFMLLVLVLILSISFVSRSRQEHGDNAHYLNIKNSQVQRPDVRGRHHDENPIALEGPRARKDSLKHTIDSKTLPHHFRHLHKRAVNPQVWSEYVCKGEKLLALMAMSTEQATASLGFASESTFTNYADLDTNGWSLYDRSANFDLRNLNIGNVFNDLQLDGMSGGPLDLRFKNRVAAWSQDEKYTVNGVEQNPSNAQYINTFNPTQGLIGAWSNYGPAYQLRNYPTAVLPSLKQWSDVAFLEWKNQLEMARMTSTSDARIPAPRMILRINMMNVETLNLIDQILRNLPAAERPLGPAAWAPETEGLLLRA
;
A
#
# COMPACT_ATOMS: atom_id res chain seq x y z
N MET A 1 11.96 -61.28 -20.67
CA MET A 1 12.39 -59.87 -20.78
C MET A 1 11.23 -58.86 -20.62
N LEU A 2 10.00 -59.18 -21.05
CA LEU A 2 8.81 -58.29 -20.91
C LEU A 2 8.26 -58.10 -19.49
N LEU A 3 8.55 -58.98 -18.53
CA LEU A 3 8.05 -58.86 -17.15
C LEU A 3 8.87 -57.87 -16.30
N LEU A 4 10.11 -57.55 -16.70
CA LEU A 4 10.97 -56.63 -15.95
C LEU A 4 10.59 -55.16 -16.22
N SER A 5 10.10 -54.85 -17.43
CA SER A 5 9.70 -53.49 -17.80
C SER A 5 8.45 -53.02 -17.07
N TYR A 6 7.49 -53.91 -16.82
CA TYR A 6 6.23 -53.55 -16.17
C TYR A 6 6.41 -53.15 -14.70
N ARG A 7 7.36 -53.79 -14.00
CA ARG A 7 7.68 -53.43 -12.61
C ARG A 7 8.30 -52.03 -12.53
N ILE A 8 9.21 -51.69 -13.43
CA ILE A 8 9.87 -50.38 -13.45
C ILE A 8 8.86 -49.25 -13.76
N ILE A 9 7.98 -49.46 -14.73
CA ILE A 9 6.95 -48.48 -15.09
C ILE A 9 5.97 -48.24 -13.93
N ARG A 10 5.57 -49.31 -13.21
CA ARG A 10 4.68 -49.20 -12.05
C ARG A 10 5.31 -48.40 -10.90
N TRP A 11 6.61 -48.56 -10.66
CA TRP A 11 7.33 -47.79 -9.63
C TRP A 11 7.46 -46.31 -10.00
N LEU A 12 7.77 -46.01 -11.27
CA LEU A 12 7.84 -44.62 -11.76
C LEU A 12 6.49 -43.91 -11.67
N PHE A 13 5.39 -44.61 -12.00
CA PHE A 13 4.05 -44.05 -11.89
C PHE A 13 3.65 -43.78 -10.43
N MET A 14 3.93 -44.71 -9.51
CA MET A 14 3.69 -44.51 -8.07
C MET A 14 4.50 -43.33 -7.50
N LEU A 15 5.76 -43.18 -7.92
CA LEU A 15 6.60 -42.05 -7.51
C LEU A 15 6.03 -40.71 -8.00
N LEU A 16 5.55 -40.67 -9.25
CA LEU A 16 4.97 -39.46 -9.84
C LEU A 16 3.67 -39.06 -9.14
N VAL A 17 2.82 -40.02 -8.79
CA VAL A 17 1.59 -39.78 -8.00
C VAL A 17 1.94 -39.27 -6.59
N LEU A 18 2.96 -39.83 -5.94
CA LEU A 18 3.39 -39.39 -4.62
C LEU A 18 3.91 -37.94 -4.63
N VAL A 19 4.70 -37.57 -5.65
CA VAL A 19 5.18 -36.19 -5.85
C VAL A 19 4.01 -35.23 -6.10
N LEU A 20 3.00 -35.66 -6.84
CA LEU A 20 1.79 -34.87 -7.09
C LEU A 20 0.96 -34.64 -5.81
N ILE A 21 0.79 -35.67 -4.98
CA ILE A 21 0.07 -35.56 -3.71
C ILE A 21 0.83 -34.67 -2.72
N LEU A 22 2.15 -34.79 -2.64
CA LEU A 22 2.99 -33.97 -1.77
C LEU A 22 2.99 -32.49 -2.20
N SER A 23 3.01 -32.21 -3.51
CA SER A 23 2.95 -30.85 -4.02
C SER A 23 1.57 -30.20 -3.80
N ILE A 24 0.47 -30.94 -3.96
CA ILE A 24 -0.88 -30.45 -3.62
C ILE A 24 -1.00 -30.19 -2.11
N SER A 25 -0.44 -31.07 -1.27
CA SER A 25 -0.44 -30.91 0.19
C SER A 25 0.38 -29.69 0.64
N PHE A 26 1.50 -29.41 -0.04
CA PHE A 26 2.35 -28.24 0.24
C PHE A 26 1.67 -26.92 -0.15
N VAL A 27 0.97 -26.87 -1.30
CA VAL A 27 0.18 -25.71 -1.73
C VAL A 27 -1.01 -25.46 -0.79
N SER A 28 -1.61 -26.52 -0.26
CA SER A 28 -2.73 -26.42 0.68
C SER A 28 -2.29 -25.88 2.05
N ARG A 29 -1.11 -26.31 2.54
CA ARG A 29 -0.54 -25.84 3.81
C ARG A 29 -0.02 -24.41 3.74
N SER A 30 0.54 -23.99 2.59
CA SER A 30 0.93 -22.60 2.34
C SER A 30 -0.26 -21.62 2.34
N ARG A 31 -1.46 -22.06 1.93
CA ARG A 31 -2.69 -21.24 2.06
C ARG A 31 -3.19 -21.12 3.50
N GLN A 32 -2.87 -22.08 4.36
CA GLN A 32 -3.27 -22.08 5.76
C GLN A 32 -2.38 -21.12 6.59
N GLU A 33 -1.09 -21.04 6.28
CA GLU A 33 -0.15 -20.14 6.98
C GLU A 33 -0.29 -18.64 6.60
N HIS A 34 -1.07 -18.30 5.57
CA HIS A 34 -1.51 -16.92 5.32
C HIS A 34 -2.84 -16.55 6.01
N GLY A 35 -3.47 -17.49 6.73
CA GLY A 35 -4.64 -17.26 7.59
C GLY A 35 -4.33 -17.16 9.10
N ASP A 36 -3.12 -17.51 9.53
CA ASP A 36 -2.82 -17.75 10.96
C ASP A 36 -2.25 -16.55 11.75
N ASN A 37 -2.42 -15.32 11.25
CA ASN A 37 -2.24 -14.11 12.07
C ASN A 37 -3.49 -13.72 12.88
N ALA A 38 -4.50 -14.60 12.94
CA ALA A 38 -5.76 -14.36 13.65
C ALA A 38 -5.74 -14.70 15.16
N HIS A 39 -4.58 -14.72 15.81
CA HIS A 39 -4.51 -14.67 17.27
C HIS A 39 -4.49 -13.20 17.75
N TYR A 40 -5.62 -12.51 17.62
CA TYR A 40 -5.78 -11.21 18.26
C TYR A 40 -6.04 -11.39 19.76
N LEU A 41 -5.14 -10.81 20.54
CA LEU A 41 -5.23 -10.61 21.98
C LEU A 41 -6.61 -10.07 22.37
N ASN A 42 -7.24 -10.74 23.32
CA ASN A 42 -8.46 -10.31 23.99
C ASN A 42 -8.12 -9.12 24.89
N ILE A 43 -8.24 -7.89 24.38
CA ILE A 43 -8.11 -6.67 25.17
C ILE A 43 -9.40 -6.50 25.98
N LYS A 44 -9.46 -7.14 27.15
CA LYS A 44 -10.42 -6.74 28.19
C LYS A 44 -9.81 -5.62 29.02
N ASN A 45 -10.53 -4.50 29.06
CA ASN A 45 -10.52 -3.45 30.07
C ASN A 45 -9.25 -2.61 30.24
N SER A 46 -9.27 -1.43 29.60
CA SER A 46 -8.83 -0.18 30.24
C SER A 46 -9.57 0.98 29.59
N GLN A 47 -10.78 1.28 30.07
CA GLN A 47 -11.47 2.52 29.74
C GLN A 47 -11.04 3.59 30.74
N VAL A 48 -10.18 4.51 30.29
CA VAL A 48 -10.14 5.87 30.83
C VAL A 48 -10.86 6.74 29.80
N GLN A 49 -12.13 7.05 30.05
CA GLN A 49 -12.93 7.95 29.22
C GLN A 49 -12.34 9.36 29.30
N ARG A 50 -11.89 9.91 28.16
CA ARG A 50 -11.70 11.35 27.98
C ARG A 50 -13.02 11.96 27.47
N PRO A 51 -13.51 13.09 28.00
CA PRO A 51 -14.82 13.66 27.64
C PRO A 51 -14.97 14.15 26.18
N ASP A 52 -13.85 14.32 25.45
CA ASP A 52 -13.86 15.13 24.22
C ASP A 52 -13.80 14.34 22.90
N VAL A 53 -13.91 13.00 22.95
CA VAL A 53 -13.94 12.16 21.74
C VAL A 53 -15.30 11.49 21.60
N ARG A 54 -16.17 12.04 20.73
CA ARG A 54 -17.39 11.35 20.28
C ARG A 54 -17.02 10.17 19.38
N GLY A 55 -16.77 9.01 19.97
CA GLY A 55 -16.90 7.74 19.25
C GLY A 55 -18.37 7.49 18.93
N ARG A 56 -18.70 7.15 17.68
CA ARG A 56 -20.00 6.53 17.39
C ARG A 56 -19.96 5.14 17.98
N HIS A 57 -20.61 4.94 19.13
CA HIS A 57 -20.93 3.59 19.59
C HIS A 57 -21.99 3.00 18.66
N HIS A 58 -21.65 1.87 18.06
CA HIS A 58 -22.65 0.94 17.57
C HIS A 58 -23.18 0.20 18.79
N ASP A 59 -24.36 0.59 19.26
CA ASP A 59 -25.09 -0.15 20.28
C ASP A 59 -25.42 -1.55 19.75
N GLU A 60 -24.90 -2.57 20.43
CA GLU A 60 -25.30 -3.97 20.28
C GLU A 60 -26.72 -4.14 20.82
N ASN A 61 -27.72 -3.75 20.02
CA ASN A 61 -29.13 -4.06 20.31
C ASN A 61 -29.51 -5.41 19.66
N PRO A 62 -29.84 -6.47 20.43
CA PRO A 62 -30.09 -7.81 19.89
C PRO A 62 -31.43 -7.97 19.14
N ILE A 63 -32.20 -6.91 18.93
CA ILE A 63 -33.53 -6.97 18.32
C ILE A 63 -33.50 -6.68 16.79
N ALA A 64 -32.33 -6.39 16.21
CA ALA A 64 -32.19 -6.14 14.76
C ALA A 64 -31.96 -7.40 13.90
N LEU A 65 -32.41 -8.57 14.37
CA LEU A 65 -32.30 -9.88 13.68
C LEU A 65 -33.52 -10.21 12.80
N GLU A 66 -34.14 -9.20 12.19
CA GLU A 66 -35.08 -9.37 11.06
C GLU A 66 -34.54 -8.70 9.79
N GLY A 67 -33.61 -9.37 9.12
CA GLY A 67 -33.54 -9.35 7.65
C GLY A 67 -34.08 -10.69 7.12
N PRO A 68 -34.38 -10.90 5.82
CA PRO A 68 -34.26 -10.01 4.66
C PRO A 68 -35.40 -10.23 3.63
N ARG A 69 -36.40 -9.34 3.53
CA ARG A 69 -37.41 -9.43 2.44
C ARG A 69 -37.62 -8.16 1.59
N ALA A 70 -37.06 -7.02 1.97
CA ALA A 70 -37.33 -5.75 1.28
C ALA A 70 -36.30 -5.33 0.21
N ARG A 71 -35.46 -6.24 -0.30
CA ARG A 71 -34.36 -5.88 -1.24
C ARG A 71 -34.34 -6.68 -2.55
N LYS A 72 -35.49 -7.18 -3.01
CA LYS A 72 -35.62 -7.80 -4.34
C LYS A 72 -36.31 -6.90 -5.39
N ASP A 73 -37.00 -5.85 -4.98
CA ASP A 73 -37.87 -5.10 -5.90
C ASP A 73 -37.27 -3.80 -6.46
N SER A 74 -36.05 -3.41 -6.05
CA SER A 74 -35.41 -2.16 -6.53
C SER A 74 -34.45 -2.34 -7.71
N LEU A 75 -34.44 -3.51 -8.38
CA LEU A 75 -33.48 -3.85 -9.44
C LEU A 75 -34.12 -4.02 -10.83
N LYS A 76 -35.29 -3.41 -11.07
CA LYS A 76 -36.02 -3.52 -12.35
C LYS A 76 -36.12 -2.26 -13.21
N HIS A 77 -35.53 -1.13 -12.83
CA HIS A 77 -35.53 0.05 -13.70
C HIS A 77 -34.15 0.37 -14.27
N THR A 78 -33.98 -0.08 -15.52
CA THR A 78 -33.31 0.61 -16.64
C THR A 78 -32.11 1.50 -16.31
N ILE A 79 -30.91 0.95 -16.48
CA ILE A 79 -29.74 1.72 -16.89
C ILE A 79 -29.33 1.17 -18.26
N ASP A 80 -29.46 2.02 -19.26
CA ASP A 80 -28.92 1.82 -20.61
C ASP A 80 -27.39 1.76 -20.50
N SER A 81 -26.85 0.55 -20.32
CA SER A 81 -25.42 0.33 -20.17
C SER A 81 -24.78 0.36 -21.54
N LYS A 82 -24.26 1.52 -21.95
CA LYS A 82 -23.20 1.56 -22.97
C LYS A 82 -22.10 0.58 -22.55
N THR A 83 -21.77 -0.33 -23.44
CA THR A 83 -20.82 -1.41 -23.21
C THR A 83 -19.46 -0.85 -22.81
N LEU A 84 -19.07 -1.08 -21.56
CA LEU A 84 -17.71 -0.82 -21.08
C LEU A 84 -16.69 -1.67 -21.87
N PRO A 85 -15.47 -1.16 -22.12
CA PRO A 85 -14.40 -1.90 -22.79
C PRO A 85 -14.10 -3.25 -22.12
N HIS A 86 -13.67 -4.22 -22.93
CA HIS A 86 -13.52 -5.63 -22.52
C HIS A 86 -12.62 -5.87 -21.30
N HIS A 87 -11.65 -4.99 -21.01
CA HIS A 87 -10.75 -5.13 -19.86
C HIS A 87 -11.41 -4.81 -18.49
N PHE A 88 -12.51 -4.04 -18.45
CA PHE A 88 -13.23 -3.72 -17.20
C PHE A 88 -14.30 -4.75 -16.79
N ARG A 89 -14.64 -5.73 -17.66
CA ARG A 89 -15.59 -6.81 -17.28
C ARG A 89 -15.13 -7.64 -16.08
N HIS A 90 -13.87 -7.53 -15.69
CA HIS A 90 -13.27 -8.27 -14.59
C HIS A 90 -13.18 -7.50 -13.26
N LEU A 91 -13.12 -6.16 -13.28
CA LEU A 91 -13.09 -5.35 -12.05
C LEU A 91 -14.47 -5.30 -11.37
N HIS A 92 -15.56 -5.21 -12.15
CA HIS A 92 -16.93 -5.15 -11.62
C HIS A 92 -17.44 -6.41 -10.93
N LYS A 93 -16.69 -7.52 -10.97
CA LYS A 93 -17.20 -8.82 -10.49
C LYS A 93 -16.85 -9.15 -9.04
N ARG A 94 -16.15 -8.29 -8.31
CA ARG A 94 -15.77 -8.57 -6.92
C ARG A 94 -16.01 -7.35 -6.05
N ALA A 95 -17.26 -7.15 -5.66
CA ALA A 95 -17.54 -6.37 -4.44
C ALA A 95 -16.59 -6.88 -3.34
N VAL A 96 -15.93 -5.97 -2.63
CA VAL A 96 -15.06 -6.37 -1.52
C VAL A 96 -15.95 -7.09 -0.52
N ASN A 97 -15.51 -8.30 -0.12
CA ASN A 97 -16.21 -9.07 0.89
C ASN A 97 -16.44 -8.17 2.13
N PRO A 98 -17.66 -8.09 2.69
CA PRO A 98 -17.94 -7.29 3.89
C PRO A 98 -16.94 -7.48 5.04
N GLN A 99 -16.42 -8.70 5.18
CA GLN A 99 -15.36 -9.00 6.15
C GLN A 99 -14.07 -8.23 5.83
N VAL A 100 -13.59 -8.32 4.59
CA VAL A 100 -12.38 -7.62 4.13
C VAL A 100 -12.55 -6.11 4.27
N TRP A 101 -13.74 -5.58 3.96
CA TRP A 101 -14.06 -4.17 4.22
C TRP A 101 -13.90 -3.80 5.68
N SER A 102 -14.52 -4.56 6.59
CA SER A 102 -14.47 -4.32 8.04
C SER A 102 -13.04 -4.37 8.57
N GLU A 103 -12.22 -5.30 8.07
CA GLU A 103 -10.80 -5.41 8.42
C GLU A 103 -10.02 -4.13 8.04
N TYR A 104 -10.25 -3.58 6.84
CA TYR A 104 -9.61 -2.33 6.44
C TYR A 104 -10.08 -1.11 7.23
N VAL A 105 -11.38 -1.01 7.53
CA VAL A 105 -11.91 0.07 8.38
C VAL A 105 -11.28 0.01 9.77
N CYS A 106 -11.29 -1.16 10.41
CA CYS A 106 -10.68 -1.37 11.73
C CYS A 106 -9.17 -1.04 11.71
N LYS A 107 -8.47 -1.42 10.65
CA LYS A 107 -7.05 -1.05 10.47
C LYS A 107 -6.86 0.47 10.38
N GLY A 108 -7.73 1.17 9.66
CA GLY A 108 -7.71 2.63 9.57
C GLY A 108 -7.97 3.31 10.91
N GLU A 109 -9.00 2.89 11.64
CA GLU A 109 -9.32 3.40 12.97
C GLU A 109 -8.17 3.19 13.96
N LYS A 110 -7.56 1.99 13.94
CA LYS A 110 -6.39 1.68 14.76
C LYS A 110 -5.22 2.62 14.43
N LEU A 111 -4.96 2.88 13.15
CA LEU A 111 -3.91 3.80 12.74
C LEU A 111 -4.17 5.23 13.26
N LEU A 112 -5.39 5.74 13.11
CA LEU A 112 -5.77 7.06 13.60
C LEU A 112 -5.62 7.17 15.13
N ALA A 113 -6.01 6.12 15.86
CA ALA A 113 -5.82 6.07 17.30
C ALA A 113 -4.33 6.10 17.68
N LEU A 114 -3.48 5.32 16.99
CA LEU A 114 -2.04 5.31 17.22
C LEU A 114 -1.39 6.67 16.91
N MET A 115 -1.85 7.38 15.87
CA MET A 115 -1.34 8.71 15.53
C MET A 115 -1.68 9.79 16.57
N ALA A 116 -2.70 9.56 17.40
CA ALA A 116 -3.08 10.45 18.49
C ALA A 116 -2.35 10.14 19.81
N MET A 117 -1.63 9.02 19.88
CA MET A 117 -0.87 8.58 21.05
C MET A 117 0.54 9.17 21.06
N SER A 118 1.19 9.19 22.24
CA SER A 118 2.64 9.37 22.29
C SER A 118 3.36 8.14 21.70
N THR A 119 4.63 8.29 21.33
CA THR A 119 5.45 7.17 20.83
C THR A 119 5.49 6.00 21.82
N GLU A 120 5.60 6.26 23.12
CA GLU A 120 5.63 5.23 24.16
C GLU A 120 4.30 4.49 24.24
N GLN A 121 3.19 5.23 24.18
CA GLN A 121 1.85 4.65 24.19
C GLN A 121 1.57 3.82 22.93
N ALA A 122 1.94 4.34 21.76
CA ALA A 122 1.79 3.63 20.50
C ALA A 122 2.64 2.35 20.48
N THR A 123 3.90 2.42 20.93
CA THR A 123 4.80 1.26 21.06
C THR A 123 4.23 0.21 22.00
N ALA A 124 3.75 0.61 23.18
CA ALA A 124 3.13 -0.30 24.13
C ALA A 124 1.86 -0.97 23.56
N SER A 125 1.02 -0.22 22.85
CA SER A 125 -0.20 -0.71 22.20
C SER A 125 0.10 -1.69 21.04
N LEU A 126 1.19 -1.46 20.31
CA LEU A 126 1.63 -2.32 19.21
C LEU A 126 2.35 -3.59 19.69
N GLY A 127 3.03 -3.53 20.84
CA GLY A 127 3.92 -4.59 21.31
C GLY A 127 5.27 -4.61 20.58
N PHE A 128 5.55 -3.59 19.77
CA PHE A 128 6.81 -3.37 19.06
C PHE A 128 7.00 -1.86 18.82
N ALA A 129 8.23 -1.45 18.49
CA ALA A 129 8.56 -0.04 18.28
C ALA A 129 7.63 0.61 17.23
N SER A 130 6.97 1.71 17.61
CA SER A 130 6.11 2.49 16.70
C SER A 130 6.91 3.38 15.75
N GLU A 131 8.19 3.57 16.00
CA GLU A 131 9.10 4.41 15.21
C GLU A 131 10.16 3.57 14.52
N SER A 132 10.62 4.08 13.38
CA SER A 132 11.71 3.48 12.63
C SER A 132 13.03 3.63 13.37
N THR A 133 13.87 2.61 13.30
CA THR A 133 15.26 2.70 13.75
C THR A 133 16.15 3.43 12.74
N PHE A 134 15.67 3.61 11.50
CA PHE A 134 16.40 4.28 10.43
C PHE A 134 16.11 5.77 10.49
N THR A 135 17.13 6.56 10.81
CA THR A 135 16.99 8.02 11.03
C THR A 135 18.06 8.83 10.32
N ASN A 136 19.09 8.16 9.81
CA ASN A 136 20.18 8.77 9.08
C ASN A 136 19.99 8.53 7.58
N TYR A 137 20.16 9.56 6.76
CA TYR A 137 20.06 9.43 5.31
C TYR A 137 21.07 8.41 4.75
N ALA A 138 22.24 8.28 5.39
CA ALA A 138 23.24 7.25 5.06
C ALA A 138 22.76 5.80 5.28
N ASP A 139 21.65 5.59 6.01
CA ASP A 139 21.04 4.28 6.18
C ASP A 139 20.53 3.71 4.84
N LEU A 140 20.20 4.58 3.86
CA LEU A 140 19.80 4.15 2.53
C LEU A 140 20.92 3.37 1.84
N ASP A 141 22.09 4.00 1.68
CA ASP A 141 23.27 3.40 1.07
C ASP A 141 23.74 2.15 1.82
N THR A 142 23.81 2.23 3.15
CA THR A 142 24.20 1.10 4.02
C THR A 142 23.27 -0.11 3.85
N ASN A 143 22.01 0.11 3.48
CA ASN A 143 21.03 -0.96 3.23
C ASN A 143 20.80 -1.21 1.73
N GLY A 144 21.77 -0.85 0.88
CA GLY A 144 21.80 -1.18 -0.54
C GLY A 144 20.85 -0.38 -1.41
N TRP A 145 20.32 0.75 -0.92
CA TRP A 145 19.50 1.64 -1.73
C TRP A 145 20.39 2.61 -2.50
N SER A 146 20.30 2.55 -3.82
CA SER A 146 20.95 3.46 -4.75
C SER A 146 19.95 4.51 -5.24
N LEU A 147 20.38 5.78 -5.27
CA LEU A 147 19.59 6.84 -5.89
C LEU A 147 19.82 6.83 -7.39
N TYR A 148 18.79 6.46 -8.13
CA TYR A 148 18.81 6.53 -9.58
C TYR A 148 18.41 7.94 -10.04
N ASP A 149 19.41 8.79 -10.30
CA ASP A 149 19.18 10.13 -10.83
C ASP A 149 18.83 10.08 -12.34
N ARG A 150 17.53 9.92 -12.65
CA ARG A 150 16.98 10.37 -13.94
C ARG A 150 16.64 11.85 -13.84
N SER A 151 17.64 12.71 -13.87
CA SER A 151 17.45 14.13 -14.15
C SER A 151 16.78 14.40 -15.51
N ALA A 152 16.44 13.37 -16.28
CA ALA A 152 15.42 13.43 -17.32
C ALA A 152 14.06 13.82 -16.70
N ASN A 153 13.66 15.06 -16.96
CA ASN A 153 12.38 15.67 -16.56
C ASN A 153 11.22 14.66 -16.61
N PHE A 154 10.72 14.24 -15.45
CA PHE A 154 9.39 13.66 -15.37
C PHE A 154 8.39 14.80 -15.47
N ASP A 155 7.82 14.99 -16.65
CA ASP A 155 6.70 15.93 -16.76
C ASP A 155 5.47 15.29 -16.09
N LEU A 156 5.22 15.67 -14.82
CA LEU A 156 4.06 15.20 -14.07
C LEU A 156 2.74 15.58 -14.77
N ARG A 157 2.74 16.60 -15.63
CA ARG A 157 1.56 16.97 -16.43
C ARG A 157 1.24 15.91 -17.48
N ASN A 158 2.25 15.20 -18.00
CA ASN A 158 2.07 14.09 -18.92
C ASN A 158 1.52 12.83 -18.25
N LEU A 159 1.42 12.80 -16.91
CA LEU A 159 0.83 11.70 -16.15
C LEU A 159 -0.69 11.87 -15.95
N ASN A 160 -1.35 12.78 -16.67
CA ASN A 160 -2.78 13.11 -16.52
C ASN A 160 -3.22 13.52 -15.09
N ILE A 161 -2.26 13.74 -14.18
CA ILE A 161 -2.50 14.27 -12.82
C ILE A 161 -2.39 15.80 -12.75
N GLY A 162 -2.17 16.46 -13.89
CA GLY A 162 -2.05 17.93 -13.95
C GLY A 162 -3.26 18.66 -13.37
N ASN A 163 -4.47 18.12 -13.56
CA ASN A 163 -5.70 18.66 -12.97
C ASN A 163 -5.68 18.55 -11.43
N VAL A 164 -5.25 17.40 -10.89
CA VAL A 164 -5.14 17.21 -9.44
C VAL A 164 -4.13 18.18 -8.85
N PHE A 165 -2.99 18.37 -9.52
CA PHE A 165 -1.99 19.32 -9.09
C PHE A 165 -2.53 20.75 -9.14
N ASN A 166 -3.24 21.13 -10.21
CA ASN A 166 -3.87 22.43 -10.32
C ASN A 166 -4.93 22.67 -9.23
N ASP A 167 -5.80 21.70 -8.97
CA ASP A 167 -6.86 21.78 -7.94
C ASP A 167 -6.27 21.91 -6.53
N LEU A 168 -5.13 21.26 -6.29
CA LEU A 168 -4.37 21.37 -5.05
C LEU A 168 -3.42 22.59 -5.03
N GLN A 169 -3.41 23.40 -6.09
CA GLN A 169 -2.51 24.55 -6.27
C GLN A 169 -1.03 24.17 -6.12
N LEU A 170 -0.69 22.96 -6.55
CA LEU A 170 0.66 22.43 -6.62
C LEU A 170 1.33 22.88 -7.94
N ASP A 171 2.64 23.10 -7.88
CA ASP A 171 3.42 23.32 -9.10
C ASP A 171 3.31 22.08 -10.00
N GLY A 172 3.02 22.23 -11.30
CA GLY A 172 2.88 21.09 -12.22
C GLY A 172 4.21 20.56 -12.75
N MET A 173 5.28 21.33 -12.62
CA MET A 173 6.61 20.96 -13.14
C MET A 173 7.39 20.15 -12.11
N SER A 174 8.19 19.19 -12.58
CA SER A 174 9.13 18.47 -11.72
C SER A 174 10.49 18.31 -12.36
N GLY A 175 11.51 18.20 -11.51
CA GLY A 175 12.89 17.91 -11.89
C GLY A 175 13.44 16.70 -11.15
N GLY A 176 14.70 16.39 -11.40
CA GLY A 176 15.44 15.36 -10.65
C GLY A 176 15.53 15.68 -9.15
N PRO A 177 15.99 14.71 -8.33
CA PRO A 177 15.99 14.83 -6.88
C PRO A 177 16.92 15.94 -6.37
N LEU A 178 17.91 16.32 -7.17
CA LEU A 178 18.91 17.34 -6.87
C LEU A 178 18.66 18.68 -7.60
N ASP A 179 17.63 18.77 -8.45
CA ASP A 179 17.37 19.98 -9.24
C ASP A 179 16.58 21.01 -8.43
N LEU A 180 17.30 21.96 -7.83
CA LEU A 180 16.72 23.00 -6.99
C LEU A 180 15.85 24.02 -7.76
N ARG A 181 15.85 23.99 -9.11
CA ARG A 181 15.01 24.89 -9.93
C ARG A 181 13.54 24.51 -9.86
N PHE A 182 13.23 23.25 -9.52
CA PHE A 182 11.87 22.73 -9.43
C PHE A 182 11.45 22.54 -7.98
N LYS A 183 10.19 22.88 -7.69
CA LYS A 183 9.60 22.64 -6.37
C LYS A 183 9.29 21.17 -6.14
N ASN A 184 8.82 20.49 -7.18
CA ASN A 184 8.63 19.04 -7.16
C ASN A 184 9.91 18.36 -7.65
N ARG A 185 10.41 17.43 -6.84
CA ARG A 185 11.63 16.70 -7.10
C ARG A 185 11.33 15.21 -7.08
N VAL A 186 11.68 14.52 -8.16
CA VAL A 186 11.43 13.08 -8.27
C VAL A 186 12.67 12.32 -7.83
N ALA A 187 12.55 11.51 -6.77
CA ALA A 187 13.59 10.59 -6.35
C ALA A 187 13.18 9.16 -6.69
N ALA A 188 14.06 8.43 -7.36
CA ALA A 188 13.90 7.02 -7.66
C ALA A 188 14.97 6.22 -6.92
N TRP A 189 14.55 5.54 -5.85
CA TRP A 189 15.43 4.67 -5.07
C TRP A 189 15.28 3.23 -5.55
N SER A 190 16.39 2.56 -5.80
CA SER A 190 16.45 1.15 -6.23
C SER A 190 17.33 0.32 -5.32
N GLN A 191 17.03 -0.98 -5.18
CA GLN A 191 17.90 -1.95 -4.52
C GLN A 191 18.26 -3.06 -5.52
N ASP A 192 18.99 -2.69 -6.56
CA ASP A 192 19.38 -3.50 -7.72
C ASP A 192 20.85 -3.95 -7.72
N GLU A 193 21.64 -3.45 -6.76
CA GLU A 193 23.02 -3.85 -6.53
C GLU A 193 23.18 -4.71 -5.27
N LYS A 194 24.23 -5.53 -5.23
CA LYS A 194 24.63 -6.24 -4.01
C LYS A 194 25.12 -5.23 -2.98
N TYR A 195 24.86 -5.51 -1.71
CA TYR A 195 25.24 -4.65 -0.59
C TYR A 195 25.70 -5.50 0.60
N THR A 196 26.42 -4.89 1.55
CA THR A 196 26.95 -5.61 2.71
C THR A 196 26.37 -5.03 4.00
N VAL A 197 25.80 -5.88 4.84
CA VAL A 197 25.32 -5.50 6.17
C VAL A 197 26.02 -6.39 7.19
N ASN A 198 26.74 -5.77 8.14
CA ASN A 198 27.50 -6.48 9.18
C ASN A 198 28.50 -7.52 8.64
N GLY A 199 29.16 -7.20 7.52
CA GLY A 199 30.14 -8.08 6.88
C GLY A 199 29.54 -9.24 6.07
N VAL A 200 28.21 -9.33 5.96
CA VAL A 200 27.52 -10.32 5.13
C VAL A 200 27.02 -9.68 3.84
N GLU A 201 27.48 -10.19 2.70
CA GLU A 201 26.98 -9.79 1.39
C GLU A 201 25.52 -10.25 1.20
N GLN A 202 24.67 -9.33 0.76
CA GLN A 202 23.26 -9.53 0.48
C GLN A 202 23.01 -9.40 -1.02
N ASN A 203 22.09 -10.22 -1.52
CA ASN A 203 21.63 -10.10 -2.90
C ASN A 203 20.63 -8.94 -3.04
N PRO A 204 20.60 -8.26 -4.20
CA PRO A 204 19.61 -7.23 -4.47
C PRO A 204 18.20 -7.82 -4.47
N SER A 205 17.23 -7.04 -3.97
CA SER A 205 15.82 -7.41 -4.09
C SER A 205 15.18 -6.95 -5.39
N ASN A 206 15.82 -6.04 -6.14
CA ASN A 206 15.26 -5.29 -7.26
C ASN A 206 14.03 -4.45 -6.86
N ALA A 207 13.91 -4.09 -5.58
CA ALA A 207 12.90 -3.16 -5.12
C ALA A 207 13.12 -1.77 -5.72
N GLN A 208 12.02 -1.03 -5.90
CA GLN A 208 12.06 0.33 -6.43
C GLN A 208 10.99 1.21 -5.79
N TYR A 209 11.39 2.39 -5.35
CA TYR A 209 10.53 3.43 -4.83
C TYR A 209 10.75 4.74 -5.60
N ILE A 210 9.83 5.07 -6.49
CA ILE A 210 9.78 6.34 -7.22
C ILE A 210 8.75 7.24 -6.56
N ASN A 211 9.20 8.39 -6.07
CA ASN A 211 8.37 9.35 -5.36
C ASN A 211 8.70 10.78 -5.78
N THR A 212 7.72 11.66 -5.71
CA THR A 212 7.84 13.10 -5.86
C THR A 212 7.84 13.75 -4.47
N PHE A 213 8.73 14.71 -4.24
CA PHE A 213 8.82 15.45 -3.00
C PHE A 213 8.72 16.95 -3.29
N ASN A 214 7.92 17.66 -2.50
CA ASN A 214 7.86 19.12 -2.53
C ASN A 214 7.85 19.64 -1.09
N PRO A 215 9.05 19.93 -0.54
CA PRO A 215 9.23 20.43 0.82
C PRO A 215 8.42 21.68 1.12
N THR A 216 8.35 22.61 0.16
CA THR A 216 7.72 23.92 0.35
C THR A 216 6.19 23.82 0.46
N GLN A 217 5.57 22.88 -0.25
CA GLN A 217 4.13 22.66 -0.22
C GLN A 217 3.72 21.52 0.71
N GLY A 218 4.68 20.80 1.31
CA GLY A 218 4.40 19.69 2.21
C GLY A 218 3.92 18.43 1.49
N LEU A 219 4.36 18.15 0.27
CA LEU A 219 3.85 17.02 -0.53
C LEU A 219 4.86 15.88 -0.64
N ILE A 220 4.35 14.65 -0.46
CA ILE A 220 4.97 13.41 -0.92
C ILE A 220 4.02 12.73 -1.91
N GLY A 221 4.43 12.60 -3.18
CA GLY A 221 3.71 11.88 -4.22
C GLY A 221 4.32 10.51 -4.44
N ALA A 222 3.69 9.45 -3.96
CA ALA A 222 4.09 8.07 -4.20
C ALA A 222 3.63 7.62 -5.58
N TRP A 223 4.59 7.42 -6.50
CA TRP A 223 4.28 7.06 -7.89
C TRP A 223 4.38 5.56 -8.12
N SER A 224 5.58 4.98 -8.07
CA SER A 224 5.78 3.54 -8.28
C SER A 224 6.52 2.97 -7.08
N ASN A 225 5.87 2.10 -6.31
CA ASN A 225 6.49 1.54 -5.11
C ASN A 225 6.37 0.01 -5.07
N TYR A 226 7.44 -0.66 -5.47
CA TYR A 226 7.60 -2.10 -5.41
C TYR A 226 8.61 -2.45 -4.32
N GLY A 227 8.11 -2.96 -3.19
CA GLY A 227 8.98 -3.30 -2.05
C GLY A 227 9.70 -4.64 -2.20
N PRO A 228 10.74 -4.90 -1.39
CA PRO A 228 11.53 -6.13 -1.45
C PRO A 228 10.69 -7.41 -1.35
N ALA A 229 9.71 -7.45 -0.43
CA ALA A 229 8.85 -8.61 -0.25
C ALA A 229 8.02 -8.94 -1.50
N TYR A 230 7.56 -7.92 -2.23
CA TYR A 230 6.83 -8.13 -3.47
C TYR A 230 7.75 -8.69 -4.57
N GLN A 231 8.94 -8.11 -4.74
CA GLN A 231 9.88 -8.56 -5.77
C GLN A 231 10.42 -9.97 -5.51
N LEU A 232 10.63 -10.31 -4.24
CA LEU A 232 11.17 -11.59 -3.81
C LEU A 232 10.12 -12.66 -3.54
N ARG A 233 8.83 -12.42 -3.82
CA ARG A 233 7.72 -13.34 -3.51
C ARG A 233 7.86 -14.77 -4.09
N ASN A 234 8.63 -14.93 -5.16
CA ASN A 234 8.91 -16.22 -5.80
C ASN A 234 10.20 -16.89 -5.30
N TYR A 235 10.89 -16.28 -4.34
CA TYR A 235 12.16 -16.72 -3.77
C TYR A 235 12.01 -16.88 -2.25
N PRO A 236 11.36 -17.96 -1.77
CA PRO A 236 10.97 -18.09 -0.37
C PRO A 236 12.16 -18.13 0.61
N THR A 237 13.36 -18.45 0.13
CA THR A 237 14.60 -18.47 0.91
C THR A 237 15.36 -17.14 0.85
N ALA A 238 14.87 -16.15 0.10
CA ALA A 238 15.52 -14.86 0.01
C ALA A 238 15.36 -14.09 1.33
N VAL A 239 16.47 -13.54 1.80
CA VAL A 239 16.48 -12.68 2.98
C VAL A 239 16.03 -11.28 2.56
N LEU A 240 15.06 -10.71 3.28
CA LEU A 240 14.64 -9.33 3.06
C LEU A 240 15.64 -8.37 3.70
N PRO A 241 15.95 -7.22 3.07
CA PRO A 241 16.73 -6.16 3.71
C PRO A 241 16.10 -5.70 5.02
N SER A 242 16.92 -5.17 5.93
CA SER A 242 16.43 -4.53 7.15
C SER A 242 15.58 -3.30 6.81
N LEU A 243 16.11 -2.39 5.98
CA LEU A 243 15.39 -1.23 5.44
C LEU A 243 14.52 -1.65 4.24
N LYS A 244 13.34 -2.22 4.53
CA LYS A 244 12.41 -2.75 3.52
C LYS A 244 11.14 -1.95 3.33
N GLN A 245 10.74 -1.11 4.29
CA GLN A 245 9.47 -0.39 4.21
C GLN A 245 9.59 0.86 3.35
N TRP A 246 8.57 1.12 2.53
CA TRP A 246 8.50 2.36 1.75
C TRP A 246 8.49 3.60 2.66
N SER A 247 7.81 3.54 3.80
CA SER A 247 7.70 4.66 4.74
C SER A 247 9.06 5.11 5.26
N ASP A 248 9.96 4.17 5.54
CA ASP A 248 11.30 4.49 6.04
C ASP A 248 12.12 5.19 4.95
N VAL A 249 12.13 4.66 3.72
CA VAL A 249 12.84 5.27 2.59
C VAL A 249 12.28 6.65 2.27
N ALA A 250 10.94 6.79 2.25
CA ALA A 250 10.28 8.06 2.00
C ALA A 250 10.56 9.09 3.11
N PHE A 251 10.63 8.66 4.37
CA PHE A 251 10.99 9.53 5.50
C PHE A 251 12.43 10.06 5.39
N LEU A 252 13.38 9.17 5.14
CA LEU A 252 14.79 9.56 4.98
C LEU A 252 14.97 10.53 3.80
N GLU A 253 14.33 10.25 2.67
CA GLU A 253 14.35 11.14 1.50
C GLU A 253 13.66 12.47 1.80
N TRP A 254 12.51 12.48 2.47
CA TRP A 254 11.81 13.71 2.86
C TRP A 254 12.69 14.60 3.74
N LYS A 255 13.38 14.01 4.72
CA LYS A 255 14.33 14.72 5.58
C LYS A 255 15.45 15.37 4.76
N ASN A 256 16.05 14.64 3.83
CA ASN A 256 17.07 15.17 2.92
C ASN A 256 16.52 16.33 2.06
N GLN A 257 15.32 16.19 1.52
CA GLN A 257 14.70 17.23 0.68
C GLN A 257 14.38 18.50 1.48
N LEU A 258 13.95 18.38 2.73
CA LEU A 258 13.77 19.53 3.64
C LEU A 258 15.10 20.26 3.88
N GLU A 259 16.18 19.53 4.13
CA GLU A 259 17.51 20.10 4.33
C GLU A 259 18.00 20.83 3.07
N MET A 260 17.89 20.20 1.90
CA MET A 260 18.24 20.81 0.61
C MET A 260 17.42 22.06 0.30
N ALA A 261 16.14 22.08 0.70
CA ALA A 261 15.26 23.24 0.56
C ALA A 261 15.48 24.31 1.63
N ARG A 262 16.42 24.07 2.58
CA ARG A 262 16.69 24.95 3.74
C ARG A 262 15.43 25.25 4.56
N MET A 263 14.52 24.27 4.64
CA MET A 263 13.36 24.36 5.50
C MET A 263 13.83 24.27 6.95
N THR A 264 13.63 25.35 7.70
CA THR A 264 13.99 25.38 9.12
C THR A 264 13.19 24.33 9.87
N SER A 265 13.86 23.57 10.74
CA SER A 265 13.16 22.76 11.73
C SER A 265 12.22 23.66 12.55
N THR A 266 11.14 23.08 13.03
CA THR A 266 10.25 23.78 13.97
C THR A 266 11.04 24.21 15.22
N SER A 267 10.50 25.15 16.02
CA SER A 267 11.12 25.60 17.28
C SER A 267 11.56 24.46 18.20
N ASP A 268 10.88 23.32 18.09
CA ASP A 268 11.08 22.14 18.93
C ASP A 268 12.01 21.11 18.28
N ALA A 269 12.82 21.53 17.29
CA ALA A 269 13.71 20.69 16.49
C ALA A 269 13.02 19.53 15.74
N ARG A 270 11.69 19.56 15.60
CA ARG A 270 10.96 18.54 14.83
C ARG A 270 11.05 18.84 13.35
N ILE A 271 11.27 17.77 12.58
CA ILE A 271 11.19 17.75 11.12
C ILE A 271 9.75 18.11 10.73
N PRO A 272 9.52 19.10 9.86
CA PRO A 272 8.20 19.40 9.34
C PRO A 272 7.53 18.17 8.72
N ALA A 273 6.34 17.82 9.19
CA ALA A 273 5.56 16.74 8.61
C ALA A 273 5.05 17.13 7.21
N PRO A 274 4.94 16.17 6.26
CA PRO A 274 4.23 16.44 5.02
C PRO A 274 2.77 16.78 5.33
N ARG A 275 2.24 17.78 4.64
CA ARG A 275 0.84 18.18 4.67
C ARG A 275 -0.05 17.21 3.88
N MET A 276 0.52 16.54 2.88
CA MET A 276 -0.21 15.63 2.00
C MET A 276 0.69 14.50 1.50
N ILE A 277 0.10 13.30 1.42
CA ILE A 277 0.69 12.13 0.78
C ILE A 277 -0.28 11.67 -0.32
N LEU A 278 0.16 11.70 -1.57
CA LEU A 278 -0.66 11.31 -2.72
C LEU A 278 -0.18 9.97 -3.27
N ARG A 279 -1.10 9.05 -3.55
CA ARG A 279 -0.80 7.83 -4.31
C ARG A 279 -1.11 8.11 -5.79
N ILE A 280 -0.08 8.46 -6.55
CA ILE A 280 -0.20 8.93 -7.94
C ILE A 280 -0.54 7.77 -8.88
N ASN A 281 0.03 6.59 -8.65
CA ASN A 281 -0.27 5.40 -9.44
C ASN A 281 -0.51 4.21 -8.49
N MET A 282 -1.70 3.63 -8.59
CA MET A 282 -2.10 2.45 -7.84
C MET A 282 -2.55 1.37 -8.82
N MET A 283 -1.80 0.27 -8.86
CA MET A 283 -2.11 -0.89 -9.72
C MET A 283 -2.59 -2.11 -8.93
N ASN A 284 -2.69 -2.00 -7.60
CA ASN A 284 -3.20 -3.08 -6.77
C ASN A 284 -4.72 -3.21 -6.97
N VAL A 285 -5.13 -4.29 -7.62
CA VAL A 285 -6.54 -4.56 -7.97
C VAL A 285 -7.46 -4.55 -6.75
N GLU A 286 -7.01 -5.09 -5.62
CA GLU A 286 -7.82 -5.15 -4.40
C GLU A 286 -8.09 -3.74 -3.83
N THR A 287 -7.05 -2.90 -3.82
CA THR A 287 -7.14 -1.48 -3.42
C THR A 287 -8.04 -0.72 -4.38
N LEU A 288 -7.90 -0.92 -5.69
CA LEU A 288 -8.76 -0.28 -6.69
C LEU A 288 -10.23 -0.66 -6.52
N ASN A 289 -10.52 -1.94 -6.26
CA ASN A 289 -11.88 -2.41 -6.00
C ASN A 289 -12.45 -1.84 -4.68
N LEU A 290 -11.61 -1.72 -3.65
CA LEU A 290 -12.02 -1.09 -2.40
C LEU A 290 -12.40 0.38 -2.61
N ILE A 291 -11.60 1.12 -3.39
CA ILE A 291 -11.86 2.53 -3.66
C ILE A 291 -13.12 2.69 -4.51
N ASP A 292 -13.30 1.87 -5.55
CA ASP A 292 -14.54 1.82 -6.32
C ASP A 292 -15.77 1.61 -5.41
N GLN A 293 -15.67 0.69 -4.45
CA GLN A 293 -16.73 0.46 -3.48
C GLN A 293 -16.98 1.65 -2.54
N ILE A 294 -15.92 2.29 -2.02
CA ILE A 294 -16.04 3.53 -1.23
C ILE A 294 -16.82 4.58 -2.03
N LEU A 295 -16.37 4.86 -3.27
CA LEU A 295 -16.93 5.90 -4.11
C LEU A 295 -18.39 5.63 -4.48
N ARG A 296 -18.79 4.38 -4.72
CA ARG A 296 -20.20 4.01 -4.96
C ARG A 296 -21.08 4.27 -3.74
N ASN A 297 -20.54 4.08 -2.54
CA ASN A 297 -21.28 4.25 -1.29
C ASN A 297 -21.40 5.72 -0.85
N LEU A 298 -20.63 6.63 -1.44
CA LEU A 298 -20.76 8.06 -1.17
C LEU A 298 -22.10 8.60 -1.71
N PRO A 299 -22.74 9.56 -1.00
CA PRO A 299 -23.85 10.35 -1.51
C PRO A 299 -23.50 10.94 -2.88
N ALA A 300 -24.47 11.03 -3.79
CA ALA A 300 -24.22 11.51 -5.16
C ALA A 300 -23.56 12.90 -5.19
N ALA A 301 -23.86 13.77 -4.23
CA ALA A 301 -23.26 15.10 -4.09
C ALA A 301 -21.79 15.09 -3.62
N GLU A 302 -21.34 13.98 -2.99
CA GLU A 302 -19.98 13.80 -2.48
C GLU A 302 -19.11 12.96 -3.41
N ARG A 303 -19.71 12.33 -4.43
CA ARG A 303 -18.95 11.59 -5.44
C ARG A 303 -18.10 12.57 -6.24
N PRO A 304 -16.81 12.27 -6.50
CA PRO A 304 -15.97 13.11 -7.35
C PRO A 304 -16.65 13.35 -8.71
N LEU A 305 -17.00 14.60 -8.97
CA LEU A 305 -17.58 15.03 -10.25
C LEU A 305 -16.44 15.22 -11.24
N GLY A 306 -15.99 14.11 -11.83
CA GLY A 306 -14.96 14.12 -12.87
C GLY A 306 -15.39 13.29 -14.08
N PRO A 307 -15.26 13.79 -15.31
CA PRO A 307 -15.44 12.99 -16.53
C PRO A 307 -14.46 11.80 -16.64
N ALA A 308 -13.42 11.82 -15.79
CA ALA A 308 -12.28 10.92 -15.67
C ALA A 308 -12.44 9.76 -14.65
N ALA A 309 -13.39 9.82 -13.72
CA ALA A 309 -13.47 8.82 -12.64
C ALA A 309 -13.79 7.39 -13.13
N TRP A 310 -14.17 7.24 -14.41
CA TRP A 310 -14.67 6.00 -15.02
C TRP A 310 -14.27 5.81 -16.49
N ALA A 311 -13.43 6.68 -17.05
CA ALA A 311 -13.01 6.59 -18.45
C ALA A 311 -11.82 5.60 -18.59
N PRO A 312 -11.74 4.84 -19.71
CA PRO A 312 -10.75 3.79 -19.87
C PRO A 312 -9.35 4.37 -20.12
N GLU A 313 -8.39 3.79 -19.39
CA GLU A 313 -6.94 3.86 -19.60
C GLU A 313 -6.30 5.27 -19.52
N THR A 314 -5.56 5.49 -18.42
CA THR A 314 -4.44 6.43 -18.16
C THR A 314 -4.58 7.30 -16.91
N GLU A 315 -5.68 7.22 -16.17
CA GLU A 315 -5.95 8.21 -15.11
C GLU A 315 -5.64 7.67 -13.71
N GLY A 316 -4.71 8.33 -13.03
CA GLY A 316 -4.36 8.09 -11.64
C GLY A 316 -5.58 8.29 -10.73
N LEU A 317 -5.75 7.38 -9.77
CA LEU A 317 -6.92 7.35 -8.90
C LEU A 317 -6.77 8.34 -7.72
N LEU A 318 -7.75 9.23 -7.55
CA LEU A 318 -7.80 10.23 -6.48
C LEU A 318 -8.37 9.64 -5.18
N LEU A 319 -7.65 9.78 -4.07
CA LEU A 319 -8.22 9.68 -2.71
C LEU A 319 -7.84 10.93 -1.91
N ARG A 320 -8.84 11.63 -1.39
CA ARG A 320 -8.70 12.73 -0.44
C ARG A 320 -8.86 12.14 0.97
N ALA A 321 -7.88 12.34 1.85
CA ALA A 321 -8.00 12.10 3.28
C ALA A 321 -8.41 13.41 3.97
#